data_AF-A0A958C8H1-F1
#
_entry.id   AF-A0A958C8H1-F1
#
_cell.length_a   1.000
_cell.length_b   1.000
_cell.length_c   1.000
_cell.angle_alpha   90.00
_cell.angle_beta   90.00
_cell.angle_gamma   90.00
#
_symmetry.space_group_name_H-M   'P 1'
#
loop_
_entity.id
_entity.type
_entity.pdbx_description
1 polymer ?
#
loop_
_entity_poly.entity_id
_entity_poly.type
_entity_poly.pdbx_seq_one_letter_code
_entity_poly.pdbx_strand_id
1 'polypeptide(L)'
;MKLELQTTVLPNGLSILSCAMPHTYSVGVGFYLSVGSRYEESTIAGAAHFVEHMIFKGTARRPTPDVIAREIEGRGGMLNASTGQEMTVLWAKMQKPHLHVAIDVLADMLRNSLLAEAEIERERRVILEELLSSQDIPEELVGLLVQDMTWPGHPLGWDVAGT
;
A
#
# COMPACT_ATOMS: atom_id res chain seq x y z
N MET A 1 17.67 -10.58 21.80
CA MET A 1 16.26 -10.63 22.24
C MET A 1 15.52 -11.54 21.27
N LYS A 2 14.94 -12.65 21.73
CA LYS A 2 14.23 -13.59 20.85
C LYS A 2 12.80 -13.07 20.68
N LEU A 3 12.43 -12.69 19.46
CA LEU A 3 11.06 -12.30 19.14
C LEU A 3 10.24 -13.59 19.03
N GLU A 4 9.16 -13.68 19.78
CA GLU A 4 8.24 -14.82 19.73
C GLU A 4 7.08 -14.47 18.80
N LEU A 5 7.05 -15.10 17.63
CA LEU A 5 6.03 -14.89 16.61
C LEU A 5 4.87 -15.85 16.87
N GLN A 6 3.66 -15.33 17.01
CA GLN A 6 2.44 -16.11 17.11
C GLN A 6 1.66 -16.00 15.80
N THR A 7 1.17 -17.14 15.30
CA THR A 7 0.32 -17.21 14.10
C THR A 7 -1.06 -17.66 14.51
N THR A 8 -2.08 -16.89 14.11
CA THR A 8 -3.50 -17.26 14.27
C THR A 8 -4.16 -17.24 12.91
N VAL A 9 -4.82 -18.34 12.51
CA VAL A 9 -5.59 -18.40 11.27
C VAL A 9 -7.07 -18.31 11.63
N LEU A 10 -7.75 -17.30 11.10
CA LEU A 10 -9.19 -17.10 11.31
C LEU A 10 -10.01 -18.08 10.45
N PRO A 11 -11.29 -18.33 10.79
CA PRO A 11 -12.15 -19.23 10.01
C PRO A 11 -12.33 -18.83 8.52
N ASN A 12 -12.13 -17.56 8.19
CA ASN A 12 -12.18 -17.05 6.82
C ASN A 12 -10.84 -17.18 6.06
N GLY A 13 -9.83 -17.82 6.64
CA GLY A 13 -8.51 -18.01 6.05
C GLY A 13 -7.52 -16.87 6.26
N LEU A 14 -7.93 -15.73 6.85
CA LEU A 14 -7.01 -14.64 7.15
C LEU A 14 -6.00 -15.08 8.21
N SER A 15 -4.71 -14.98 7.86
CA SER A 15 -3.60 -15.25 8.78
C SER A 15 -3.18 -13.97 9.48
N ILE A 16 -3.12 -14.03 10.81
CA ILE A 16 -2.63 -12.95 11.67
C ILE A 16 -1.29 -13.39 12.26
N LEU A 17 -0.26 -12.61 11.97
CA LEU A 17 1.06 -12.73 12.59
C LEU A 17 1.19 -11.64 13.65
N SER A 18 1.47 -12.02 14.90
CA SER A 18 1.67 -11.09 16.00
C SER A 18 2.99 -11.37 16.71
N CYS A 19 3.66 -10.30 17.12
CA CYS A 19 4.90 -10.38 17.89
C CYS A 19 4.79 -9.40 19.06
N ALA A 20 4.64 -9.92 20.28
CA ALA A 20 4.53 -9.10 21.46
C ALA A 20 5.89 -8.47 21.82
N MET A 21 5.92 -7.14 21.97
CA MET A 21 7.09 -6.40 22.43
C MET A 21 6.73 -5.57 23.67
N PRO A 22 6.66 -6.15 24.88
CA PRO A 22 6.13 -5.48 26.07
C PRO A 22 6.89 -4.20 26.48
N HIS A 23 8.15 -4.08 26.05
CA HIS A 23 9.05 -2.96 26.34
C HIS A 23 8.89 -1.78 25.37
N THR A 24 8.03 -1.87 24.34
CA THR A 24 7.79 -0.78 23.39
C THR A 24 6.52 0.00 23.73
N TYR A 25 6.57 1.31 23.54
CA TYR A 25 5.39 2.19 23.62
C TYR A 25 4.71 2.41 22.26
N SER A 26 5.32 1.93 21.18
CA SER A 26 4.77 1.96 19.83
C SER A 26 4.30 0.57 19.40
N VAL A 27 3.40 0.56 18.42
CA VAL A 27 2.87 -0.62 17.76
C VAL A 27 2.87 -0.37 16.25
N GLY A 28 3.22 -1.40 15.48
CA GLY A 28 3.06 -1.43 14.03
C GLY A 28 2.01 -2.45 13.65
N VAL A 29 1.20 -2.13 12.66
CA VAL A 29 0.25 -3.05 12.04
C VAL A 29 0.33 -2.88 10.53
N GLY A 30 0.30 -3.99 9.81
CA GLY A 30 0.35 -4.02 8.35
C GLY A 30 -0.57 -5.08 7.79
N PHE A 31 -1.22 -4.75 6.69
CA PHE A 31 -1.99 -5.67 5.86
C PHE A 31 -1.15 -5.98 4.62
N TYR A 32 -0.80 -7.25 4.47
CA TYR A 32 0.01 -7.77 3.37
C TYR A 32 -0.90 -8.52 2.42
N LEU A 33 -1.10 -7.98 1.23
CA LEU A 33 -1.94 -8.56 0.20
C LEU A 33 -1.04 -9.25 -0.82
N SER A 34 -1.29 -10.53 -1.09
CA SER A 34 -0.56 -11.31 -2.11
C SER A 34 -1.05 -10.98 -3.52
N VAL A 35 -1.02 -9.70 -3.87
CA VAL A 35 -1.36 -9.14 -5.17
C VAL A 35 -0.42 -7.96 -5.44
N GLY A 36 -0.09 -7.72 -6.70
CA GLY A 36 0.82 -6.69 -7.18
C GLY A 36 0.78 -6.66 -8.72
N SER A 37 1.66 -5.88 -9.36
CA SER A 37 1.60 -5.67 -10.81
C SER A 37 1.82 -6.92 -11.66
N ARG A 38 2.47 -7.97 -11.13
CA ARG A 38 2.69 -9.26 -11.82
C ARG A 38 1.39 -9.92 -12.26
N TYR A 39 0.31 -9.70 -11.52
CA TYR A 39 -0.97 -10.37 -11.75
C TYR A 39 -1.89 -9.59 -12.70
N GLU A 40 -1.40 -8.50 -13.28
CA GLU A 40 -2.14 -7.65 -14.20
C GLU A 40 -2.10 -8.20 -15.63
N GLU A 41 -3.13 -7.85 -16.39
CA GLU A 41 -3.10 -7.96 -17.85
C GLU A 41 -2.59 -6.65 -18.45
N SER A 42 -2.05 -6.69 -19.67
CA SER A 42 -1.48 -5.50 -20.32
C SER A 42 -2.50 -4.36 -20.49
N THR A 43 -3.79 -4.65 -20.52
CA THR A 43 -4.86 -3.66 -20.62
C THR A 43 -5.11 -2.88 -19.33
N ILE A 44 -4.58 -3.36 -18.20
CA ILE A 44 -4.73 -2.76 -16.88
C ILE A 44 -3.38 -2.59 -16.16
N ALA A 45 -2.28 -2.55 -16.91
CA ALA A 45 -0.95 -2.37 -16.33
C ALA A 45 -0.89 -1.08 -15.49
N GLY A 46 -0.37 -1.20 -14.26
CA GLY A 46 -0.33 -0.12 -13.27
C GLY A 46 -1.58 0.00 -12.39
N ALA A 47 -2.58 -0.86 -12.56
CA ALA A 47 -3.82 -0.80 -11.77
C ALA A 47 -3.59 -1.01 -10.27
N ALA A 48 -2.68 -1.89 -9.87
CA ALA A 48 -2.36 -2.15 -8.47
C ALA A 48 -1.77 -0.91 -7.79
N HIS A 49 -0.81 -0.25 -8.44
CA HIS A 49 -0.24 1.02 -7.97
C HIS A 49 -1.30 2.14 -7.96
N PHE A 50 -2.14 2.20 -8.99
CA PHE A 50 -3.23 3.18 -9.03
C PHE A 50 -4.23 2.98 -7.88
N VAL A 51 -4.63 1.73 -7.60
CA VAL A 51 -5.52 1.40 -6.49
C VAL A 51 -4.88 1.75 -5.15
N GLU A 52 -3.56 1.53 -5.00
CA GLU A 52 -2.82 1.96 -3.82
C GLU A 52 -2.97 3.47 -3.58
N HIS A 53 -2.82 4.31 -4.60
CA HIS A 53 -3.07 5.76 -4.47
C HIS A 53 -4.52 6.03 -4.04
N MET A 54 -5.46 5.37 -4.70
CA MET A 54 -6.88 5.64 -4.53
C MET A 54 -7.43 5.25 -3.14
N ILE A 55 -6.88 4.24 -2.47
CA ILE A 55 -7.32 3.86 -1.11
C ILE A 55 -7.02 4.94 -0.05
N PHE A 56 -6.16 5.92 -0.35
CA PHE A 56 -5.92 7.10 0.49
C PHE A 56 -6.89 8.26 0.22
N LYS A 57 -7.71 8.19 -0.84
CA LYS A 57 -8.51 9.33 -1.30
C LYS A 57 -9.86 9.48 -0.62
N GLY A 58 -10.23 8.52 0.22
CA GLY A 58 -11.40 8.61 1.07
C GLY A 58 -12.23 7.34 1.08
N THR A 59 -12.98 7.17 2.16
CA THR A 59 -13.92 6.08 2.38
C THR A 59 -15.29 6.61 2.76
N ALA A 60 -16.31 5.75 2.79
CA ALA A 60 -17.65 6.14 3.25
C ALA A 60 -17.66 6.73 4.69
N ARG A 61 -16.76 6.28 5.58
CA ARG A 61 -16.65 6.77 6.97
C ARG A 61 -15.65 7.92 7.10
N ARG A 62 -14.67 8.01 6.21
CA ARG A 62 -13.56 8.97 6.20
C ARG A 62 -13.47 9.60 4.82
N PRO A 63 -14.37 10.53 4.49
CA PRO A 63 -14.64 10.91 3.10
C PRO A 63 -13.51 11.66 2.39
N THR A 64 -12.46 12.07 3.09
CA THR A 64 -11.34 12.83 2.51
C THR A 64 -9.99 12.30 2.99
N PRO A 65 -8.90 12.52 2.24
CA PRO A 65 -7.55 12.17 2.66
C PRO A 65 -7.16 12.81 4.00
N ASP A 66 -7.55 14.06 4.22
CA ASP A 66 -7.28 14.80 5.47
C ASP A 66 -7.93 14.12 6.69
N VAL A 67 -9.15 13.58 6.55
CA VAL A 67 -9.81 12.86 7.65
C VAL A 67 -9.07 11.55 7.96
N ILE A 68 -8.60 10.84 6.93
CA ILE A 68 -7.78 9.63 7.11
C ILE A 68 -6.47 9.98 7.83
N ALA A 69 -5.76 11.01 7.35
CA ALA A 69 -4.50 11.45 7.94
C ALA A 69 -4.67 11.90 9.40
N ARG A 70 -5.73 12.64 9.74
CA ARG A 70 -6.01 13.07 11.13
C ARG A 70 -6.21 11.91 12.09
N GLU A 71 -6.81 10.80 11.65
CA GLU A 71 -7.00 9.63 12.53
C GLU A 71 -5.68 8.94 12.90
N ILE A 72 -4.66 9.01 12.03
CA ILE A 72 -3.35 8.39 12.26
C ILE A 72 -2.29 9.42 12.63
N GLU A 73 -1.91 10.30 11.70
CA GLU A 73 -0.86 11.32 11.85
C GLU A 73 -1.25 12.39 12.87
N GLY A 74 -2.54 12.75 12.94
CA GLY A 74 -3.05 13.66 13.98
C GLY A 74 -2.88 13.11 15.41
N ARG A 75 -2.61 11.80 15.55
CA ARG A 75 -2.30 11.13 16.82
C ARG A 75 -0.80 10.78 16.95
N GLY A 76 0.05 11.38 16.12
CA GLY A 76 1.50 11.14 16.08
C GLY A 76 1.87 9.78 15.47
N GLY A 77 0.97 9.19 14.68
CA GLY A 77 1.23 7.99 13.91
C GLY A 77 1.87 8.25 12.54
N MET A 78 2.14 7.17 11.83
CA MET A 78 2.54 7.17 10.42
C MET A 78 1.66 6.16 9.69
N LEU A 79 1.24 6.50 8.48
CA LEU A 79 0.46 5.64 7.58
C LEU A 79 1.17 5.64 6.23
N ASN A 80 1.35 4.47 5.63
CA ASN A 80 1.88 4.40 4.28
C ASN A 80 1.45 3.09 3.59
N ALA A 81 1.69 3.02 2.29
CA ALA A 81 1.57 1.83 1.49
C ALA A 81 2.78 1.63 0.58
N SER A 82 2.83 0.47 -0.06
CA SER A 82 3.74 0.20 -1.17
C SER A 82 3.20 -0.97 -1.98
N THR A 83 3.20 -0.84 -3.30
CA THR A 83 2.93 -1.92 -4.24
C THR A 83 4.22 -2.35 -4.91
N GLY A 84 4.45 -3.66 -4.92
CA GLY A 84 5.49 -4.28 -5.73
C GLY A 84 4.86 -5.20 -6.78
N GLN A 85 5.69 -6.05 -7.38
CA GLN A 85 5.23 -6.98 -8.40
C GLN A 85 4.29 -8.03 -7.83
N GLU A 86 4.55 -8.54 -6.62
CA GLU A 86 3.82 -9.69 -6.08
C GLU A 86 3.03 -9.39 -4.81
N MET A 87 3.21 -8.21 -4.24
CA MET A 87 2.66 -7.85 -2.94
C MET A 87 2.39 -6.35 -2.84
N THR A 88 1.23 -6.02 -2.28
CA THR A 88 0.87 -4.68 -1.84
C THR A 88 0.77 -4.70 -0.33
N VAL A 89 1.35 -3.71 0.32
CA VAL A 89 1.35 -3.57 1.77
C VAL A 89 0.72 -2.23 2.12
N LEU A 90 -0.24 -2.24 3.04
CA LEU A 90 -0.76 -1.04 3.69
C LEU A 90 -0.47 -1.15 5.18
N TRP A 91 0.20 -0.17 5.76
CA TRP A 91 0.65 -0.26 7.15
C TRP A 91 0.54 1.06 7.90
N ALA A 92 0.42 0.94 9.21
CA ALA A 92 0.44 2.06 10.12
C ALA A 92 1.32 1.78 11.34
N LYS A 93 1.98 2.82 11.85
CA LYS A 93 2.74 2.80 13.09
C LYS A 93 2.17 3.86 14.02
N MET A 94 1.86 3.49 15.26
CA MET A 94 1.23 4.40 16.23
C MET A 94 1.72 4.11 17.65
N GLN A 95 1.27 4.92 18.62
CA GLN A 95 1.39 4.58 20.03
C GLN A 95 0.47 3.40 20.38
N LYS A 96 0.92 2.53 21.30
CA LYS A 96 0.23 1.28 21.69
C LYS A 96 -1.28 1.44 21.99
N PRO A 97 -1.76 2.51 22.69
CA PRO A 97 -3.18 2.68 22.96
C PRO A 97 -4.06 2.83 21.70
N HIS A 98 -3.48 3.24 20.57
CA HIS A 98 -4.18 3.51 19.32
C HIS A 98 -4.16 2.34 18.33
N LEU A 99 -3.74 1.14 18.72
CA LEU A 99 -3.74 -0.04 17.84
C LEU A 99 -5.10 -0.28 17.15
N HIS A 100 -6.18 -0.18 17.90
CA HIS A 100 -7.54 -0.37 17.38
C HIS A 100 -7.91 0.68 16.32
N VAL A 101 -7.42 1.92 16.45
CA VAL A 101 -7.62 2.99 15.48
C VAL A 101 -6.89 2.65 14.18
N ALA A 102 -5.63 2.23 14.27
CA ALA A 102 -4.85 1.82 13.10
C ALA A 102 -5.54 0.69 12.32
N ILE A 103 -5.96 -0.38 13.02
CA ILE A 103 -6.67 -1.51 12.39
C ILE A 103 -7.97 -1.04 11.72
N ASP A 104 -8.77 -0.21 12.40
CA ASP A 104 -10.05 0.28 11.87
C ASP A 104 -9.87 1.20 10.65
N VAL A 105 -8.84 2.06 10.64
CA VAL A 105 -8.51 2.92 9.49
C VAL A 105 -8.06 2.06 8.30
N LEU A 106 -7.09 1.16 8.50
CA LEU A 106 -6.56 0.30 7.43
C LEU A 106 -7.67 -0.58 6.82
N ALA A 107 -8.54 -1.15 7.67
CA ALA A 107 -9.63 -2.01 7.21
C ALA A 107 -10.69 -1.24 6.43
N ASP A 108 -10.97 0.00 6.84
CA ASP A 108 -11.92 0.88 6.15
C ASP A 108 -11.38 1.35 4.80
N MET A 109 -10.10 1.72 4.72
CA MET A 109 -9.42 2.08 3.46
C MET A 109 -9.48 0.93 2.45
N LEU A 110 -9.17 -0.30 2.86
CA LEU A 110 -9.19 -1.45 1.95
C LEU A 110 -10.59 -1.85 1.50
N ARG A 111 -11.61 -1.71 2.36
CA ARG A 111 -12.95 -2.28 2.09
C ARG A 111 -13.97 -1.29 1.57
N ASN A 112 -13.82 -0.02 1.91
CA ASN A 112 -14.85 1.00 1.73
C ASN A 112 -14.31 2.25 1.02
N SER A 113 -13.22 2.13 0.25
CA SER A 113 -12.71 3.23 -0.58
C SER A 113 -13.77 3.69 -1.58
N LEU A 114 -13.91 5.01 -1.73
CA LEU A 114 -14.93 5.61 -2.58
C LEU A 114 -14.59 5.56 -4.07
N LEU A 115 -13.29 5.48 -4.41
CA LEU A 115 -12.79 5.54 -5.79
C LEU A 115 -13.46 6.67 -6.61
N ALA A 116 -13.55 7.86 -6.01
CA ALA A 116 -14.26 8.98 -6.62
C ALA A 116 -13.60 9.41 -7.94
N GLU A 117 -14.40 9.57 -9.00
CA GLU A 117 -13.94 9.94 -10.35
C GLU A 117 -13.03 11.18 -10.38
N ALA A 118 -13.37 12.19 -9.57
CA ALA A 118 -12.57 13.41 -9.48
C ALA A 118 -11.17 13.16 -8.90
N GLU A 119 -11.04 12.22 -7.97
CA GLU A 119 -9.75 11.83 -7.38
C GLU A 119 -8.97 10.89 -8.32
N ILE A 120 -9.66 10.04 -9.09
CA ILE A 120 -9.03 9.24 -10.16
C ILE A 120 -8.31 10.16 -11.14
N GLU A 121 -9.00 11.18 -11.66
CA GLU A 121 -8.40 12.10 -12.64
C GLU A 121 -7.29 12.98 -12.04
N ARG A 122 -7.33 13.21 -10.72
CA ARG A 122 -6.26 13.89 -10.00
C ARG A 122 -5.04 12.99 -9.86
N GLU A 123 -5.22 11.78 -9.36
CA GLU A 123 -4.12 10.84 -9.11
C GLU A 123 -3.48 10.33 -10.39
N ARG A 124 -4.24 10.21 -11.49
CA ARG A 124 -3.67 9.94 -12.82
C ARG A 124 -2.55 10.91 -13.17
N ARG A 125 -2.72 12.20 -12.84
CA ARG A 125 -1.68 13.21 -13.11
C ARG A 125 -0.49 13.06 -12.18
N VAL A 126 -0.73 12.75 -10.91
CA VAL A 126 0.34 12.51 -9.93
C VAL A 126 1.20 11.32 -10.36
N ILE A 127 0.57 10.20 -10.72
CA ILE A 127 1.26 8.99 -11.17
C ILE A 127 2.03 9.22 -12.47
N LEU A 128 1.49 10.04 -13.39
CA LEU A 128 2.23 10.41 -14.60
C LEU A 128 3.51 11.20 -14.27
N GLU A 129 3.47 12.11 -13.30
CA GLU A 129 4.68 12.82 -12.85
C GLU A 129 5.67 11.88 -12.15
N GLU A 130 5.21 10.87 -11.42
CA GLU A 130 6.07 9.84 -10.82
C GLU A 130 6.79 9.01 -11.89
N LEU A 131 6.06 8.55 -12.92
CA LEU A 131 6.65 7.84 -14.07
C LEU A 131 7.71 8.68 -14.79
N LEU A 132 7.48 9.99 -14.93
CA LEU A 132 8.46 10.90 -15.51
C LEU A 132 9.67 11.10 -14.58
N SER A 133 9.43 11.26 -13.28
CA SER A 133 10.48 11.41 -12.27
C SER A 133 11.42 10.20 -12.25
N SER A 134 10.89 8.97 -12.34
CA SER A 134 11.72 7.76 -12.37
C SER A 134 12.58 7.65 -13.62
N GLN A 135 12.15 8.23 -14.75
CA GLN A 135 12.97 8.32 -15.97
C GLN A 135 14.09 9.36 -15.84
N ASP A 136 13.89 10.41 -15.04
CA ASP A 136 14.89 11.45 -14.78
C ASP A 136 15.94 11.03 -13.73
N ILE A 137 15.72 9.93 -13.01
CA ILE A 137 16.65 9.36 -12.02
C ILE A 137 17.38 8.16 -12.63
N PRO A 138 18.68 8.27 -13.01
CA PRO A 138 19.36 7.22 -13.75
C PRO A 138 19.42 5.86 -13.05
N GLU A 139 19.50 5.84 -11.72
CA GLU A 139 19.52 4.60 -10.93
C GLU A 139 18.19 3.84 -11.02
N GLU A 140 17.07 4.56 -10.93
CA GLU A 140 15.73 3.98 -11.06
C GLU A 140 15.48 3.50 -12.49
N LEU A 141 15.79 4.34 -13.49
CA LEU A 141 15.65 3.98 -14.90
C LEU A 141 16.47 2.73 -15.26
N VAL A 142 17.71 2.61 -14.80
CA VAL A 142 18.52 1.42 -15.03
C VAL A 142 17.86 0.18 -14.41
N GLY A 143 17.27 0.30 -13.21
CA GLY A 143 16.51 -0.76 -12.57
C GLY A 143 15.35 -1.25 -13.44
N LEU A 144 14.54 -0.32 -13.95
CA LEU A 144 13.40 -0.61 -14.84
C LEU A 144 13.86 -1.31 -16.14
N LEU A 145 14.90 -0.78 -16.78
CA LEU A 145 15.44 -1.35 -18.01
C LEU A 145 16.00 -2.76 -17.81
N VAL A 146 16.72 -3.00 -16.72
CA VAL A 146 17.24 -4.33 -16.37
C VAL A 146 16.09 -5.30 -16.13
N GLN A 147 15.03 -4.87 -15.45
CA GLN A 147 13.87 -5.69 -15.17
C GLN A 147 13.13 -6.10 -16.46
N ASP A 148 12.85 -5.15 -17.36
CA ASP A 148 12.22 -5.42 -18.67
C ASP A 148 13.07 -6.38 -19.52
N MET A 149 14.39 -6.14 -19.62
CA MET A 149 15.31 -7.02 -20.36
C MET A 149 15.41 -8.43 -19.76
N THR A 150 15.24 -8.57 -18.45
CA THR A 150 15.30 -9.87 -17.77
C THR A 150 14.02 -10.69 -18.02
N TRP A 151 12.88 -10.03 -18.18
CA TRP A 151 11.55 -10.65 -18.28
C TRP A 151 10.78 -10.19 -19.52
N PRO A 152 11.31 -10.39 -20.73
CA PRO A 152 10.72 -9.86 -21.96
C PRO A 152 9.30 -10.40 -22.19
N GLY A 153 8.33 -9.50 -22.31
CA GLY A 153 6.92 -9.85 -22.56
C GLY A 153 6.20 -10.51 -21.39
N HIS A 154 6.81 -10.57 -20.20
CA HIS A 154 6.20 -11.08 -18.98
C HIS A 154 5.85 -9.92 -18.03
N PRO A 155 4.74 -9.97 -17.26
CA PRO A 155 4.39 -8.94 -16.27
C PRO A 155 5.43 -8.63 -15.19
N LEU A 156 6.48 -9.46 -15.08
CA LEU A 156 7.61 -9.24 -14.17
C LEU A 156 8.64 -8.28 -14.76
N GLY A 157 8.55 -7.98 -16.05
CA GLY A 157 9.36 -6.97 -16.73
C GLY A 157 8.73 -5.58 -16.68
N TRP A 158 7.42 -5.51 -16.42
CA TRP A 158 6.68 -4.26 -16.46
C TRP A 158 7.02 -3.38 -15.26
N ASP A 159 6.96 -2.07 -15.49
CA ASP A 159 6.97 -1.09 -14.40
C ASP A 159 5.71 -1.27 -13.55
N VAL A 160 5.88 -1.23 -12.23
CA VAL A 160 4.78 -1.33 -11.27
C VAL A 160 3.83 -0.15 -11.39
N ALA A 161 4.35 1.03 -11.74
CA ALA A 161 3.55 2.23 -11.92
C ALA A 161 2.73 2.23 -13.23
N GLY A 162 3.00 1.29 -14.15
CA GLY A 162 2.34 1.21 -15.44
C GLY A 162 3.04 2.02 -16.53
N THR A 163 2.27 2.65 -17.41
CA THR A 163 2.75 3.41 -18.58
C THR A 163 1.92 4.65 -18.84
#